data_AF-A0A4Q3SKN3-F1
#
_entry.id   AF-A0A4Q3SKN3-F1
#
_cell.length_a   1.000
_cell.length_b   1.000
_cell.length_c   1.000
_cell.angle_alpha   90.00
_cell.angle_beta   90.00
_cell.angle_gamma   90.00
#
_symmetry.space_group_name_H-M   'P 1'
#
loop_
_entity.id
_entity.type
_entity.pdbx_description
1 polymer ?
#
loop_
_entity_poly.entity_id
_entity_poly.type
_entity_poly.pdbx_seq_one_letter_code
_entity_poly.pdbx_strand_id
1 'polypeptide(L)' 'MSKPIYVLSGPNLNLLGVREPEIYGKETLEDVRTRCERRAGALGHAVIFRQSNHEGQLIDWVQEARTE' A
#
# COMPACT_ATOMS: atom_id res chain seq x y z
N MET A 1 -2.32 -18.15 -12.58
CA MET A 1 -1.92 -16.73 -12.52
C MET A 1 -0.92 -16.56 -11.39
N SER A 2 0.00 -15.59 -11.46
CA SER A 2 0.88 -15.31 -10.32
C SER A 2 0.05 -14.79 -9.14
N LYS A 3 0.43 -15.15 -7.91
CA LYS A 3 -0.22 -14.57 -6.71
C LYS A 3 -0.04 -13.05 -6.72
N PRO A 4 -1.04 -12.27 -6.30
CA PRO A 4 -0.92 -10.82 -6.20
C PRO A 4 0.08 -10.43 -5.10
N ILE A 5 0.71 -9.27 -5.26
CA ILE A 5 1.59 -8.67 -4.24
C ILE A 5 0.75 -7.79 -3.34
N TYR A 6 0.68 -8.11 -2.05
CA TYR A 6 0.02 -7.26 -1.07
C TYR A 6 0.96 -6.16 -0.59
N VAL A 7 0.50 -4.91 -0.67
CA VAL A 7 1.17 -3.74 -0.10
C VAL A 7 0.26 -3.19 0.99
N LEU A 8 0.62 -3.47 2.25
CA LEU A 8 -0.18 -3.12 3.43
C LEU A 8 0.46 -1.94 4.15
N SER A 9 -0.24 -0.82 4.16
CA SER A 9 0.21 0.43 4.78
C SER A 9 -0.36 0.57 6.19
N GLY A 10 0.53 0.81 7.16
CA GLY A 10 0.17 0.95 8.56
C GLY A 10 -0.48 2.29 8.94
N PRO A 11 -0.59 2.55 10.25
CA PRO A 11 -1.27 3.73 10.75
C PRO A 11 -0.64 5.04 10.31
N ASN A 12 -1.49 6.05 10.10
CA ASN A 12 -1.15 7.42 9.72
C ASN A 12 -0.52 7.59 8.33
N LEU A 13 -0.20 6.53 7.60
CA LEU A 13 0.33 6.66 6.23
C LEU A 13 -0.71 7.24 5.25
N ASN A 14 -1.99 7.18 5.58
CA ASN A 14 -3.05 7.90 4.86
C ASN A 14 -2.90 9.44 4.93
N LEU A 15 -2.03 9.95 5.81
CA LEU A 15 -1.75 11.38 5.97
C LEU A 15 -0.51 11.85 5.18
N LEU A 16 0.14 10.95 4.43
CA LEU A 16 1.24 11.31 3.53
C LEU A 16 0.82 12.42 2.56
N GLY A 17 1.72 13.38 2.35
CA GLY A 17 1.50 14.55 1.48
C GLY A 17 0.66 15.66 2.12
N VAL A 18 0.06 15.44 3.30
CA VAL A 18 -0.80 16.43 3.98
C VAL A 18 -0.05 17.19 5.08
N ARG A 19 0.84 16.52 5.80
CA ARG A 19 1.55 17.12 6.95
C ARG A 19 2.84 17.80 6.51
N GLU A 20 2.93 19.12 6.73
CA GLU A 20 4.14 19.94 6.53
C GLU A 20 4.88 19.56 5.22
N PRO A 21 4.22 19.68 4.05
CA PRO A 21 4.71 19.14 2.78
C PRO A 21 6.06 19.71 2.32
N GLU A 22 6.45 20.86 2.87
CA GLU A 22 7.74 21.51 2.62
C GLU A 22 8.91 20.78 3.33
N ILE A 23 8.59 19.97 4.35
CA ILE A 23 9.53 19.18 5.14
C ILE A 23 9.47 17.70 4.74
N TYR A 24 8.27 17.14 4.58
CA TYR A 24 8.07 15.70 4.37
C TYR A 24 7.79 15.30 2.91
N GLY A 25 7.73 16.27 2.01
CA GLY A 25 7.37 16.07 0.61
C GLY A 25 5.86 16.09 0.37
N LYS A 26 5.50 16.24 -0.91
CA LYS A 26 4.11 16.32 -1.38
C LYS A 26 3.54 14.97 -1.81
N GLU A 27 4.37 13.92 -1.81
CA GLU A 27 3.93 12.59 -2.22
C GLU A 27 2.89 12.04 -1.25
N THR A 28 1.77 11.65 -1.82
CA THR A 28 0.65 11.03 -1.15
C THR A 28 0.79 9.51 -1.15
N LEU A 29 0.00 8.84 -0.31
CA LEU A 29 -0.09 7.38 -0.36
C LEU A 29 -0.64 6.87 -1.70
N GLU A 30 -1.44 7.68 -2.38
CA GLU A 30 -1.96 7.39 -3.72
C GLU A 30 -0.85 7.37 -4.78
N ASP A 31 0.10 8.31 -4.68
CA ASP A 31 1.28 8.32 -5.55
C ASP A 31 2.12 7.05 -5.36
N VAL A 32 2.28 6.61 -4.10
CA VAL A 32 2.96 5.35 -3.77
C VAL A 32 2.22 4.16 -4.41
N ARG A 33 0.88 4.09 -4.28
CA ARG A 33 0.05 3.05 -4.91
C ARG A 33 0.29 2.98 -6.41
N THR A 34 0.19 4.12 -7.09
CA THR A 34 0.37 4.21 -8.54
C THR A 34 1.76 3.73 -8.98
N ARG A 35 2.81 4.08 -8.22
CA ARG A 35 4.18 3.59 -8.51
C ARG A 35 4.31 2.08 -8.33
N CYS A 36 3.74 1.52 -7.26
CA CYS A 36 3.73 0.09 -7.00
C CYS A 36 3.01 -0.68 -8.10
N GLU A 37 1.79 -0.28 -8.45
CA GLU A 37 0.97 -0.91 -9.50
C GLU A 37 1.66 -0.85 -10.86
N ARG A 38 2.21 0.32 -11.24
CA ARG A 38 2.94 0.48 -12.51
C ARG A 38 4.16 -0.45 -12.57
N ARG A 39 4.94 -0.53 -11.49
CA ARG A 39 6.14 -1.37 -11.46
C ARG A 39 5.81 -2.86 -11.48
N ALA A 40 4.81 -3.28 -10.70
CA ALA A 40 4.37 -4.67 -10.64
C ALA A 40 3.73 -5.10 -11.98
N GLY A 41 2.90 -4.24 -12.59
CA GLY A 41 2.30 -4.48 -13.89
C GLY A 41 3.33 -4.67 -14.99
N ALA A 42 4.40 -3.86 -15.00
CA ALA A 42 5.53 -4.03 -15.93
C ALA A 42 6.28 -5.36 -15.75
N LEU A 43 6.09 -6.05 -14.62
CA LEU A 43 6.67 -7.36 -14.31
C LEU A 43 5.64 -8.50 -14.37
N GLY A 44 4.39 -8.23 -14.80
CA GLY A 44 3.34 -9.23 -14.88
C GLY A 44 2.72 -9.64 -13.54
N HIS A 45 2.77 -8.76 -12.53
CA HIS A 45 2.17 -8.96 -11.22
C HIS A 45 1.01 -7.99 -10.97
N ALA A 46 -0.04 -8.49 -10.33
CA ALA A 46 -1.10 -7.66 -9.75
C ALA A 46 -0.69 -7.18 -8.35
N VAL A 47 -1.24 -6.04 -7.92
CA VAL A 47 -1.03 -5.48 -6.58
C VAL A 47 -2.36 -5.36 -5.86
N ILE A 48 -2.39 -5.76 -4.59
CA ILE A 48 -3.46 -5.44 -3.65
C ILE A 48 -2.92 -4.41 -2.69
N PHE A 49 -3.35 -3.16 -2.83
CA PHE A 49 -2.89 -2.04 -2.03
C PHE A 49 -3.94 -1.68 -0.98
N ARG A 50 -3.59 -1.74 0.31
CA ARG A 50 -4.52 -1.42 1.41
C ARG A 50 -3.83 -0.61 2.49
N GLN A 51 -4.59 0.16 3.24
CA GLN A 51 -4.11 0.93 4.39
C GLN A 51 -5.08 0.76 5.56
N SER A 52 -4.54 0.66 6.77
CA SER A 52 -5.36 0.74 7.98
C SER A 52 -4.62 1.39 9.14
N ASN A 53 -5.40 2.08 9.97
CA ASN A 53 -4.96 2.56 11.28
C ASN A 53 -5.16 1.53 12.40
N HIS A 54 -5.77 0.39 12.09
CA HIS A 54 -6.08 -0.66 13.06
C HIS A 54 -5.15 -1.86 12.87
N GLU A 55 -4.42 -2.20 13.92
CA GLU A 55 -3.50 -3.34 13.92
C GLU A 55 -4.20 -4.65 13.54
N GLY A 56 -5.36 -4.93 14.13
CA GLY A 56 -6.12 -6.14 13.85
C GLY A 56 -6.46 -6.31 12.36
N GLN A 57 -6.85 -5.23 11.68
CA GLN A 57 -7.16 -5.28 10.25
C GLN A 57 -5.91 -5.55 9.40
N LEU A 58 -4.75 -5.02 9.78
CA LEU A 58 -3.49 -5.34 9.09
C LEU A 58 -3.12 -6.81 9.27
N ILE A 59 -3.33 -7.37 10.48
CA ILE A 59 -3.11 -8.79 10.77
C ILE A 59 -4.05 -9.65 9.91
N ASP A 60 -5.34 -9.30 9.83
CA ASP A 60 -6.31 -10.02 9.01
C ASP A 60 -5.88 -10.10 7.55
N TRP A 61 -5.40 -8.98 6.98
CA TRP A 61 -4.90 -8.95 5.60
C TRP A 61 -3.60 -9.72 5.38
N VAL A 62 -2.71 -9.78 6.37
CA VAL A 62 -1.52 -10.64 6.31
C VAL A 62 -1.94 -12.11 6.28
N GLN A 63 -2.96 -12.49 7.05
CA GLN A 63 -3.50 -13.86 7.05
C GLN A 63 -4.22 -14.18 5.73
N GLU A 64 -5.00 -13.25 5.19
CA GLU A 64 -5.67 -13.36 3.88
C GLU A 64 -4.65 -13.62 2.76
N ALA A 65 -3.56 -12.85 2.71
CA ALA A 65 -2.51 -12.97 1.69
C ALA A 65 -1.80 -14.33 1.68
N ARG A 66 -1.90 -15.10 2.78
CA ARG A 66 -1.38 -16.48 2.82
C ARG A 66 -2.30 -17.45 2.08
N THR A 67 -3.61 -17.22 2.13
CA THR A 67 -4.64 -18.14 1.62
C THR A 67 -5.06 -17.85 0.19
N GLU A 68 -5.01 -16.59 -0.25
CA GLU A 68 -5.26 -16.19 -1.65
C GLU A 68 -3.98 -16.27 -2.50
#